data_AF-A0A962W206-F1
#
_entry.id   AF-A0A962W206-F1
#
_cell.length_a   1.000
_cell.length_b   1.000
_cell.length_c   1.000
_cell.angle_alpha   90.00
_cell.angle_beta   90.00
_cell.angle_gamma   90.00
#
_symmetry.space_group_name_H-M   'P 1'
#
loop_
_entity.id
_entity.type
_entity.pdbx_description
1 polymer ?
#
loop_
_entity_poly.entity_id
_entity_poly.type
_entity_poly.pdbx_seq_one_letter_code
_entity_poly.pdbx_strand_id
1 'polypeptide(L)'
;MQADTKKLLLDWQDEVAKSLVEGFRQLFECSSEVLLEFADAAENNRLQRLFFDAQREFYLKEETIIGEFDHSLRESLQTFTNTPGGSAKPGAETLSLVEVEDYERSLALETIAKRVLSRQMNELHALAQRLSALLGGRPILAEQVPANPLQIIRVFDPASRKLDVEKEVRLVFYTLFDRYVMSRLGELYADLNRRLVELGILPNIKFDYQR
;
A
#
# COMPACT_ATOMS: atom_id res chain seq x y z
N MET A 1 -18.45 3.01 -24.21
CA MET A 1 -17.09 3.56 -23.99
C MET A 1 -16.92 4.16 -22.60
N GLN A 2 -17.49 5.32 -22.24
CA GLN A 2 -17.31 5.88 -20.87
C GLN A 2 -17.85 4.99 -19.74
N ALA A 3 -18.98 4.31 -19.94
CA ALA A 3 -19.55 3.39 -18.94
C ALA A 3 -18.68 2.13 -18.72
N ASP A 4 -18.17 1.55 -19.81
CA ASP A 4 -17.31 0.35 -19.78
C ASP A 4 -15.97 0.63 -19.09
N THR A 5 -15.44 1.83 -19.32
CA THR A 5 -14.22 2.32 -18.69
C THR A 5 -14.37 2.57 -17.20
N LYS A 6 -15.45 3.23 -16.77
CA LYS A 6 -15.69 3.48 -15.34
C LYS A 6 -15.84 2.15 -14.60
N LYS A 7 -16.53 1.19 -15.23
CA LYS A 7 -16.65 -0.18 -14.72
C LYS A 7 -15.28 -0.85 -14.59
N LEU A 8 -14.43 -0.78 -15.63
CA LEU A 8 -13.08 -1.33 -15.59
C LEU A 8 -12.26 -0.80 -14.39
N LEU A 9 -12.31 0.52 -14.13
CA LEU A 9 -11.59 1.10 -13.00
C LEU A 9 -12.12 0.62 -11.66
N LEU A 10 -13.44 0.50 -11.50
CA LEU A 10 -14.05 -0.02 -10.28
C LEU A 10 -13.69 -1.50 -10.07
N ASP A 11 -13.76 -2.31 -11.13
CA ASP A 11 -13.40 -3.72 -11.09
C ASP A 11 -11.91 -3.88 -10.69
N TRP A 12 -11.01 -3.07 -11.27
CA TRP A 12 -9.60 -3.08 -10.92
C TRP A 12 -9.35 -2.60 -9.47
N GLN A 13 -10.08 -1.59 -8.98
CA GLN A 13 -9.98 -1.15 -7.58
C GLN A 13 -10.40 -2.25 -6.60
N ASP A 14 -11.45 -3.01 -6.92
CA ASP A 14 -11.86 -4.15 -6.12
C ASP A 14 -10.82 -5.28 -6.14
N GLU A 15 -10.17 -5.52 -7.28
CA GLU A 15 -9.06 -6.47 -7.39
C GLU A 15 -7.83 -6.03 -6.58
N VAL A 16 -7.48 -4.74 -6.63
CA VAL A 16 -6.42 -4.16 -5.79
C VAL A 16 -6.74 -4.38 -4.32
N ALA A 17 -7.94 -4.00 -3.87
CA ALA A 17 -8.34 -4.15 -2.47
C ALA A 17 -8.24 -5.62 -2.02
N LYS A 18 -8.79 -6.55 -2.80
CA LYS A 18 -8.70 -7.99 -2.52
C LYS A 18 -7.26 -8.49 -2.45
N SER A 19 -6.43 -8.12 -3.43
CA SER A 19 -5.03 -8.58 -3.52
C SER A 19 -4.18 -8.05 -2.36
N LEU A 20 -4.36 -6.79 -1.97
CA LEU A 20 -3.60 -6.20 -0.86
C LEU A 20 -4.09 -6.70 0.50
N VAL A 21 -5.40 -6.90 0.69
CA VAL A 21 -5.95 -7.50 1.92
C VAL A 21 -5.51 -8.94 2.08
N GLU A 22 -5.49 -9.72 1.00
CA GLU A 22 -4.94 -11.08 0.99
C GLU A 22 -3.45 -11.08 1.36
N GLY A 23 -2.66 -10.17 0.77
CA GLY A 23 -1.27 -9.97 1.15
C GLY A 23 -1.12 -9.63 2.63
N PHE A 24 -2.05 -8.84 3.18
CA PHE A 24 -2.00 -8.45 4.58
C PHE A 24 -2.38 -9.60 5.53
N ARG A 25 -3.29 -10.50 5.12
CA ARG A 25 -3.58 -11.75 5.84
C ARG A 25 -2.35 -12.66 5.90
N GLN A 26 -1.72 -12.90 4.75
CA GLN A 26 -0.49 -13.69 4.67
C GLN A 26 0.64 -13.12 5.51
N LEU A 27 0.69 -11.80 5.64
CA LEU A 27 1.63 -11.12 6.52
C LEU A 27 1.39 -11.49 7.99
N PHE A 28 0.16 -11.46 8.48
CA PHE A 28 -0.17 -11.82 9.86
C PHE A 28 0.16 -13.29 10.15
N GLU A 29 -0.22 -14.19 9.23
CA GLU A 29 0.11 -15.62 9.29
C GLU A 29 1.64 -15.82 9.41
N CYS A 30 2.41 -15.24 8.49
CA CYS A 30 3.87 -15.35 8.49
C CYS A 30 4.50 -14.68 9.72
N SER A 31 3.95 -13.56 10.20
CA SER A 31 4.45 -12.90 11.41
C SER A 31 4.30 -13.80 12.63
N SER A 32 3.18 -14.52 12.75
CA SER A 32 2.96 -15.47 13.84
C SER A 32 3.98 -16.62 13.82
N GLU A 33 4.27 -17.16 12.64
CA GLU A 33 5.29 -18.21 12.46
C GLU A 33 6.69 -17.70 12.83
N VAL A 34 7.09 -16.53 12.32
CA VAL A 34 8.41 -15.93 12.59
C VAL A 34 8.58 -15.61 14.08
N LEU A 35 7.54 -15.11 14.75
CA LEU A 35 7.60 -14.82 16.18
C LEU A 35 7.73 -16.09 17.02
N LEU A 36 7.08 -17.18 16.62
CA LEU A 36 7.24 -18.48 17.27
C LEU A 36 8.67 -19.00 17.12
N GLU A 37 9.23 -18.97 15.91
CA GLU A 37 10.63 -19.37 15.67
C GLU A 37 11.61 -18.53 16.50
N PHE A 38 11.38 -17.22 16.62
CA PHE A 38 12.20 -16.34 17.44
C PHE A 38 12.05 -16.62 18.94
N ALA A 39 10.85 -16.99 19.41
CA ALA A 39 10.62 -17.40 20.79
C ALA A 39 11.35 -18.71 21.13
N ASP A 40 11.35 -19.68 20.21
CA ASP A 40 12.03 -20.97 20.38
C ASP A 40 13.57 -20.81 20.34
N ALA A 41 14.07 -19.89 19.52
CA ALA A 41 15.50 -19.59 19.39
C ALA A 41 16.03 -18.56 20.42
N ALA A 42 15.17 -18.02 21.28
CA ALA A 42 15.53 -16.94 22.18
C ALA A 42 16.58 -17.35 23.22
N GLU A 43 17.65 -16.56 23.35
CA GLU A 43 18.76 -16.83 24.26
C GLU A 43 18.41 -16.69 25.75
N ASN A 44 17.28 -16.04 26.07
CA ASN A 44 16.84 -15.84 27.44
C ASN A 44 15.31 -15.69 27.55
N ASN A 45 14.82 -15.95 28.77
CA ASN A 45 13.39 -15.90 29.10
C ASN A 45 12.74 -14.53 28.85
N ARG A 46 13.51 -13.44 28.86
CA ARG A 46 12.97 -12.09 28.60
C ARG A 46 12.61 -11.93 27.12
N LEU A 47 13.53 -12.28 26.22
CA LEU A 47 13.30 -12.24 24.77
C LEU A 47 12.21 -13.22 24.34
N GLN A 48 12.22 -14.43 24.91
CA GLN A 48 11.18 -15.43 24.63
C GLN A 48 9.79 -14.89 24.97
N ARG A 49 9.62 -14.29 26.17
CA ARG A 49 8.35 -13.68 26.57
C ARG A 49 7.93 -12.55 25.65
N LEU A 50 8.87 -11.67 25.27
CA LEU A 50 8.61 -10.58 24.32
C LEU A 50 8.01 -11.09 23.01
N PHE A 51 8.55 -12.17 22.43
CA PHE A 51 8.02 -12.73 21.19
C PHE A 51 6.66 -13.43 21.38
N PHE A 52 6.44 -14.13 22.49
CA PHE A 52 5.12 -14.70 22.79
C PHE A 52 4.03 -13.63 23.04
N ASP A 53 4.39 -12.56 23.75
CA ASP A 53 3.48 -11.43 24.01
C ASP A 53 3.10 -10.74 22.69
N ALA A 54 4.08 -10.53 21.80
CA ALA A 54 3.84 -10.03 20.46
C ALA A 54 2.94 -10.96 19.62
N GLN A 55 3.20 -12.28 19.62
CA GLN A 55 2.37 -13.24 18.90
C GLN A 55 0.90 -13.20 19.38
N ARG A 56 0.70 -13.08 20.69
CA ARG A 56 -0.62 -12.93 21.30
C ARG A 56 -1.30 -11.64 20.86
N GLU A 57 -0.57 -10.52 20.83
CA GLU A 57 -1.11 -9.24 20.37
C GLU A 57 -1.55 -9.31 18.90
N PHE A 58 -0.74 -9.93 18.04
CA PHE A 58 -1.08 -10.16 16.63
C PHE A 58 -2.38 -10.93 16.49
N TYR A 59 -2.51 -12.06 17.19
CA TYR A 59 -3.73 -12.88 17.18
C TYR A 59 -4.97 -12.10 17.65
N LEU A 60 -4.84 -11.24 18.67
CA LEU A 60 -5.96 -10.46 19.20
C LEU A 60 -6.37 -9.30 18.30
N LYS A 61 -5.43 -8.72 17.55
CA LYS A 61 -5.65 -7.50 16.74
C LYS A 61 -5.87 -7.76 15.26
N GLU A 62 -5.51 -8.94 14.75
CA GLU A 62 -5.50 -9.28 13.32
C GLU A 62 -6.77 -8.83 12.59
N GLU A 63 -7.94 -9.34 12.96
CA GLU A 63 -9.20 -9.02 12.26
C GLU A 63 -9.57 -7.53 12.36
N THR A 64 -9.24 -6.88 13.49
CA THR A 64 -9.50 -5.44 13.66
C THR A 64 -8.63 -4.63 12.71
N ILE A 65 -7.33 -4.94 12.65
CA ILE A 65 -6.35 -4.22 11.85
C ILE A 65 -6.58 -4.47 10.36
N ILE A 66 -6.89 -5.71 9.96
CA ILE A 66 -7.21 -6.05 8.57
C ILE A 66 -8.50 -5.36 8.13
N GLY A 67 -9.54 -5.36 8.98
CA GLY A 67 -10.80 -4.71 8.67
C GLY A 67 -10.66 -3.20 8.46
N GLU A 68 -9.84 -2.53 9.28
CA GLU A 68 -9.54 -1.11 9.12
C GLU A 68 -8.70 -0.82 7.89
N PHE A 69 -7.69 -1.64 7.62
CA PHE A 69 -6.90 -1.54 6.41
C PHE A 69 -7.76 -1.69 5.16
N ASP A 70 -8.64 -2.70 5.09
CA ASP A 70 -9.56 -2.89 3.95
C ASP A 70 -10.50 -1.69 3.79
N HIS A 71 -11.10 -1.21 4.89
CA HIS A 71 -12.00 -0.08 4.87
C HIS A 71 -11.32 1.19 4.33
N SER A 72 -10.20 1.59 4.93
CA SER A 72 -9.47 2.80 4.55
C SER A 72 -8.83 2.68 3.16
N LEU A 73 -8.43 1.47 2.74
CA LEU A 73 -7.95 1.22 1.38
C LEU A 73 -9.06 1.47 0.35
N ARG A 74 -10.25 0.91 0.57
CA ARG A 74 -11.40 1.11 -0.33
C ARG A 74 -11.81 2.56 -0.42
N GLU A 75 -11.85 3.28 0.71
CA GLU A 75 -12.14 4.71 0.73
C GLU A 75 -11.11 5.52 -0.08
N SER A 76 -9.82 5.20 0.10
CA SER A 76 -8.72 5.83 -0.64
C SER A 76 -8.85 5.60 -2.16
N LEU A 77 -9.16 4.38 -2.59
CA LEU A 77 -9.35 4.02 -4.00
C LEU A 77 -10.58 4.72 -4.61
N GLN A 78 -11.70 4.73 -3.90
CA GLN A 78 -12.95 5.35 -4.36
C GLN A 78 -12.83 6.87 -4.53
N THR A 79 -11.97 7.52 -3.74
CA THR A 79 -11.71 8.96 -3.84
C THR A 79 -11.26 9.34 -5.26
N PHE A 80 -10.45 8.50 -5.91
CA PHE A 80 -9.99 8.73 -7.29
C PHE A 80 -11.14 8.73 -8.31
N THR A 81 -12.09 7.80 -8.20
CA THR A 81 -13.23 7.68 -9.12
C THR A 81 -14.36 8.67 -8.84
N ASN A 82 -14.54 9.07 -7.58
CA ASN A 82 -15.60 10.00 -7.17
C ASN A 82 -15.18 11.47 -7.34
N THR A 83 -13.88 11.76 -7.25
CA THR A 83 -13.35 13.10 -7.48
C THR A 83 -12.19 13.08 -8.50
N PRO A 84 -12.46 12.77 -9.78
CA PRO A 84 -11.49 12.92 -10.87
C PRO A 84 -11.26 14.42 -11.16
N GLY A 85 -10.81 15.17 -10.16
CA GLY A 85 -10.88 16.63 -10.17
C GLY A 85 -10.26 17.28 -8.95
N GLY A 86 -10.39 16.62 -7.79
CA GLY A 86 -9.84 17.15 -6.55
C GLY A 86 -8.33 17.19 -6.63
N SER A 87 -7.74 18.37 -6.44
CA SER A 87 -6.58 18.38 -5.59
C SER A 87 -7.03 17.65 -4.32
N ALA A 88 -6.48 16.46 -4.07
CA ALA A 88 -6.27 16.12 -2.69
C ALA A 88 -5.46 17.30 -2.18
N LYS A 89 -6.11 18.27 -1.53
CA LYS A 89 -5.40 19.15 -0.60
C LYS A 89 -4.60 18.14 0.22
N PRO A 90 -3.27 18.26 0.32
CA PRO A 90 -2.52 17.48 1.29
C PRO A 90 -3.34 17.59 2.56
N GLY A 91 -3.96 16.47 2.98
CA GLY A 91 -4.88 16.48 4.10
C GLY A 91 -4.13 17.21 5.19
N ALA A 92 -4.69 18.31 5.69
CA ALA A 92 -4.00 19.27 6.54
C ALA A 92 -3.23 18.47 7.59
N GLU A 93 -1.93 18.33 7.35
CA GLU A 93 -1.04 17.62 8.25
C GLU A 93 -0.95 18.58 9.42
N THR A 94 -1.79 18.35 10.41
CA THR A 94 -1.63 18.90 11.73
C THR A 94 -0.27 18.41 12.19
N LEU A 95 0.76 19.21 11.94
CA LEU A 95 2.14 19.05 12.39
C LEU A 95 2.13 19.16 13.92
N SER A 96 1.62 18.12 14.58
CA SER A 96 1.87 17.87 15.99
C SER A 96 3.30 17.38 16.14
N LEU A 97 3.94 17.73 17.26
CA LEU A 97 5.28 17.28 17.60
C LEU A 97 5.38 15.76 17.39
N VAL A 98 6.14 15.37 16.37
CA VAL A 98 6.43 13.98 16.04
C VAL A 98 7.42 13.48 17.10
N GLU A 99 6.99 12.55 17.94
CA GLU A 99 7.88 11.85 18.87
C GLU A 99 8.96 11.09 18.06
N VAL A 100 10.17 10.91 18.61
CA VAL A 100 11.30 10.32 17.84
C VAL A 100 10.96 8.93 17.27
N GLU A 101 10.15 8.14 17.98
CA GLU A 101 9.66 6.84 17.50
C GLU A 101 8.72 6.96 16.29
N ASP A 102 7.94 8.03 16.23
CA ASP A 102 7.08 8.31 15.07
C ASP A 102 7.91 8.67 13.84
N TYR A 103 9.08 9.29 14.02
CA TYR A 103 10.00 9.63 12.93
C TYR A 103 10.66 8.38 12.34
N GLU A 104 11.24 7.51 13.17
CA GLU A 104 11.90 6.27 12.69
C GLU A 104 10.92 5.35 11.97
N ARG A 105 9.70 5.21 12.50
CA ARG A 105 8.61 4.48 11.84
C ARG A 105 8.30 5.08 10.47
N SER A 106 8.06 6.39 10.43
CA SER A 106 7.73 7.09 9.19
C SER A 106 8.83 6.94 8.16
N LEU A 107 10.10 7.03 8.59
CA LEU A 107 11.26 6.84 7.72
C LEU A 107 11.35 5.41 7.15
N ALA A 108 11.10 4.38 7.97
CA ALA A 108 11.12 3.00 7.52
C ALA A 108 10.05 2.75 6.44
N LEU A 109 8.83 3.22 6.69
CA LEU A 109 7.72 3.13 5.74
C LEU A 109 8.01 3.94 4.47
N GLU A 110 8.41 5.19 4.58
CA GLU A 110 8.78 6.01 3.42
C GLU A 110 9.87 5.37 2.56
N THR A 111 10.86 4.72 3.19
CA THR A 111 11.92 4.00 2.48
C THR A 111 11.35 2.85 1.65
N ILE A 112 10.42 2.09 2.21
CA ILE A 112 9.70 1.03 1.50
C ILE A 112 8.94 1.62 0.30
N ALA A 113 8.14 2.67 0.49
CA ALA A 113 7.39 3.28 -0.62
C ALA A 113 8.31 3.83 -1.71
N LYS A 114 9.37 4.56 -1.34
CA LYS A 114 10.32 5.15 -2.31
C LYS A 114 10.98 4.05 -3.15
N ARG A 115 11.37 2.93 -2.55
CA ARG A 115 11.93 1.79 -3.28
C ARG A 115 10.93 1.21 -4.28
N VAL A 116 9.67 1.04 -3.89
CA VAL A 116 8.62 0.51 -4.78
C VAL A 116 8.27 1.51 -5.88
N LEU A 117 8.20 2.80 -5.57
CA LEU A 117 8.04 3.88 -6.55
C LEU A 117 9.14 3.84 -7.61
N SER A 118 10.41 3.77 -7.19
CA SER A 118 11.54 3.71 -8.12
C SER A 118 11.46 2.47 -9.03
N ARG A 119 11.04 1.33 -8.49
CA ARG A 119 10.88 0.08 -9.27
C ARG A 119 9.72 0.16 -10.26
N GLN A 120 8.63 0.83 -9.89
CA GLN A 120 7.39 0.88 -10.67
C GLN A 120 7.18 2.21 -11.42
N MET A 121 8.21 3.04 -11.52
CA MET A 121 8.15 4.38 -12.11
C MET A 121 7.56 4.35 -13.53
N ASN A 122 7.97 3.38 -14.35
CA ASN A 122 7.51 3.26 -15.74
C ASN A 122 6.04 2.89 -15.83
N GLU A 123 5.61 1.91 -15.04
CA GLU A 123 4.22 1.48 -14.99
C GLU A 123 3.32 2.62 -14.51
N LEU A 124 3.74 3.35 -13.47
CA LEU A 124 3.01 4.48 -12.91
C LEU A 124 2.92 5.66 -13.89
N HIS A 125 4.00 6.02 -14.60
CA HIS A 125 3.94 7.06 -15.62
C HIS A 125 3.03 6.69 -16.78
N ALA A 126 3.10 5.44 -17.23
CA ALA A 126 2.25 4.96 -18.32
C ALA A 126 0.76 4.96 -17.90
N LEU A 127 0.46 4.52 -16.67
CA LEU A 127 -0.88 4.61 -16.11
C LEU A 127 -1.35 6.05 -16.00
N ALA A 128 -0.53 6.95 -15.48
CA ALA A 128 -0.87 8.36 -15.34
C ALA A 128 -1.29 8.97 -16.68
N GLN A 129 -0.55 8.70 -17.76
CA GLN A 129 -0.91 9.16 -19.11
C GLN A 129 -2.22 8.53 -19.61
N ARG A 130 -2.39 7.20 -19.44
CA ARG A 130 -3.60 6.51 -19.88
C ARG A 130 -4.84 6.98 -19.13
N LEU A 131 -4.75 7.11 -17.80
CA LEU A 131 -5.80 7.64 -16.95
C LEU A 131 -6.11 9.11 -17.30
N SER A 132 -5.11 9.90 -17.67
CA SER A 132 -5.33 11.28 -18.15
C SER A 132 -6.18 11.30 -19.42
N ALA A 133 -5.82 10.48 -20.41
CA ALA A 133 -6.60 10.36 -21.64
C ALA A 133 -8.02 9.85 -21.39
N LEU A 134 -8.14 8.89 -20.46
CA LEU A 134 -9.39 8.28 -20.03
C LEU A 134 -10.37 9.27 -19.39
N LEU A 135 -9.83 10.20 -18.59
CA LEU A 135 -10.58 11.22 -17.86
C LEU A 135 -10.74 12.52 -18.65
N GLY A 136 -10.81 12.42 -19.99
CA GLY A 136 -11.06 13.57 -20.86
C GLY A 136 -9.87 14.51 -21.04
N GLY A 137 -8.65 13.99 -20.91
CA GLY A 137 -7.41 14.75 -21.11
C GLY A 137 -6.95 15.56 -19.90
N ARG A 138 -7.58 15.39 -18.73
CA ARG A 138 -7.13 16.01 -17.48
C ARG A 138 -5.77 15.43 -17.09
N PRO A 139 -4.74 16.26 -16.81
CA PRO A 139 -3.44 15.75 -16.41
C PRO A 139 -3.54 15.05 -15.04
N ILE A 140 -3.12 13.79 -15.01
CA ILE A 140 -2.91 12.97 -13.82
C ILE A 140 -1.41 12.79 -13.64
N LEU A 141 -0.92 13.05 -12.43
CA LEU A 141 0.47 12.80 -12.05
C LEU A 141 0.64 11.37 -11.52
N ALA A 142 1.87 10.84 -11.51
CA ALA A 142 2.15 9.49 -11.04
C ALA A 142 1.76 9.28 -9.56
N GLU A 143 1.85 10.33 -8.76
CA GLU A 143 1.46 10.38 -7.33
C GLU A 143 -0.06 10.29 -7.13
N GLN A 144 -0.83 10.64 -8.17
CA GLN A 144 -2.29 10.62 -8.17
C GLN A 144 -2.86 9.31 -8.72
N VAL A 145 -2.01 8.42 -9.26
CA VAL A 145 -2.44 7.07 -9.68
C VAL A 145 -3.00 6.35 -8.45
N PRO A 146 -4.20 5.74 -8.53
CA PRO A 146 -4.77 5.01 -7.41
C PRO A 146 -3.85 3.86 -6.98
N ALA A 147 -3.87 3.54 -5.70
CA ALA A 147 -2.98 2.55 -5.08
C ALA A 147 -1.49 2.93 -5.19
N ASN A 148 -1.15 4.21 -5.30
CA ASN A 148 0.25 4.66 -5.26
C ASN A 148 0.91 4.18 -3.94
N PRO A 149 2.19 3.75 -3.94
CA PRO A 149 2.85 3.24 -2.74
C PRO A 149 2.76 4.18 -1.52
N LEU A 150 2.79 5.49 -1.72
CA LEU A 150 2.62 6.45 -0.62
C LEU A 150 1.20 6.50 -0.07
N GLN A 151 0.18 6.29 -0.92
CA GLN A 151 -1.21 6.17 -0.48
C GLN A 151 -1.41 4.90 0.35
N ILE A 152 -0.82 3.79 -0.09
CA ILE A 152 -0.90 2.50 0.61
C ILE A 152 -0.28 2.59 2.01
N ILE A 153 0.83 3.31 2.16
CA ILE A 153 1.43 3.56 3.48
C ILE A 153 0.56 4.47 4.36
N ARG A 154 -0.07 5.52 3.80
CA ARG A 154 -0.99 6.39 4.54
C ARG A 154 -2.18 5.61 5.09
N VAL A 155 -2.62 4.56 4.39
CA VAL A 155 -3.67 3.65 4.85
C VAL A 155 -3.14 2.66 5.90
N PHE A 156 -1.95 2.11 5.67
CA PHE A 156 -1.35 1.08 6.54
C PHE A 156 -0.85 1.61 7.89
N ASP A 157 -0.18 2.77 7.93
CA ASP A 157 0.48 3.28 9.13
C ASP A 157 -0.50 3.40 10.32
N PRO A 158 -1.67 4.06 10.20
CA PRO A 158 -2.64 4.13 11.30
C PRO A 158 -3.12 2.78 11.81
N ALA A 159 -3.35 1.81 10.91
CA ALA A 159 -3.78 0.46 11.27
C ALA A 159 -2.66 -0.29 12.01
N SER A 160 -1.40 -0.15 11.55
CA SER A 160 -0.24 -0.79 12.17
C SER A 160 0.08 -0.27 13.58
N ARG A 161 -0.27 1.00 13.88
CA ARG A 161 -0.07 1.62 15.20
C ARG A 161 -0.94 0.99 16.30
N LYS A 162 -1.93 0.18 15.95
CA LYS A 162 -2.78 -0.52 16.91
C LYS A 162 -2.16 -1.77 17.50
N LEU A 163 -1.02 -2.21 16.95
CA LEU A 163 -0.19 -3.26 17.53
C LEU A 163 0.67 -2.68 18.64
N ASP A 164 0.38 -3.08 19.86
CA ASP A 164 1.20 -2.77 21.02
C ASP A 164 2.36 -3.78 21.11
N VAL A 165 3.41 -3.51 20.33
CA VAL A 165 4.60 -4.35 20.25
C VAL A 165 5.88 -3.52 20.27
N GLU A 166 6.95 -4.16 20.75
CA GLU A 166 8.29 -3.61 20.79
C GLU A 166 8.83 -3.27 19.40
N LYS A 167 9.77 -2.33 19.35
CA LYS A 167 10.31 -1.75 18.11
C LYS A 167 10.86 -2.82 17.15
N GLU A 168 11.55 -3.82 17.66
CA GLU A 168 12.16 -4.88 16.87
C GLU A 168 11.09 -5.70 16.12
N VAL A 169 10.00 -6.06 16.81
CA VAL A 169 8.86 -6.78 16.21
C VAL A 169 8.18 -5.91 15.15
N ARG A 170 8.02 -4.61 15.43
CA ARG A 170 7.43 -3.66 14.48
C ARG A 170 8.24 -3.53 13.19
N LEU A 171 9.57 -3.55 13.26
CA LEU A 171 10.42 -3.51 12.06
C LEU A 171 10.31 -4.79 11.22
N VAL A 172 10.17 -5.95 11.87
CA VAL A 172 9.87 -7.21 11.18
C VAL A 172 8.52 -7.12 10.47
N PHE A 173 7.49 -6.61 11.16
CA PHE A 173 6.17 -6.38 10.58
C PHE A 173 6.22 -5.52 9.31
N TYR A 174 6.99 -4.43 9.31
CA TYR A 174 7.16 -3.58 8.12
C TYR A 174 7.95 -4.24 7.00
N THR A 175 8.92 -5.08 7.35
CA THR A 175 9.65 -5.89 6.36
C THR A 175 8.71 -6.88 5.67
N LEU A 176 7.82 -7.52 6.44
CA LEU A 176 6.80 -8.42 5.89
C LEU A 176 5.74 -7.63 5.10
N PHE A 177 5.43 -6.39 5.48
CA PHE A 177 4.53 -5.51 4.72
C PHE A 177 5.05 -5.21 3.32
N ASP A 178 6.34 -4.89 3.21
CA ASP A 178 6.98 -4.75 1.90
C ASP A 178 6.89 -6.05 1.08
N ARG A 179 7.17 -7.20 1.73
CA ARG A 179 7.22 -8.51 1.08
C ARG A 179 5.87 -9.00 0.59
N TYR A 180 4.81 -8.87 1.40
CA TYR A 180 3.51 -9.48 1.13
C TYR A 180 2.46 -8.51 0.57
N VAL A 181 2.58 -7.21 0.82
CA VAL A 181 1.61 -6.21 0.35
C VAL A 181 2.21 -5.37 -0.77
N MET A 182 3.32 -4.68 -0.51
CA MET A 182 3.87 -3.71 -1.47
C MET A 182 4.46 -4.35 -2.74
N SER A 183 4.94 -5.60 -2.63
CA SER A 183 5.42 -6.38 -3.76
C SER A 183 4.36 -6.61 -4.85
N ARG A 184 3.09 -6.69 -4.46
CA ARG A 184 1.94 -6.98 -5.35
C ARG A 184 1.58 -5.82 -6.28
N LEU A 185 1.97 -4.60 -5.92
CA LEU A 185 1.60 -3.38 -6.66
C LEU A 185 2.08 -3.40 -8.11
N GLY A 186 3.26 -3.97 -8.38
CA GLY A 186 3.81 -4.03 -9.74
C GLY A 186 2.92 -4.80 -10.72
N GLU A 187 2.46 -5.99 -10.31
CA GLU A 187 1.58 -6.81 -11.15
C GLU A 187 0.22 -6.15 -11.36
N LEU A 188 -0.32 -5.51 -10.32
CA LEU A 188 -1.59 -4.77 -10.39
C LEU A 188 -1.51 -3.59 -11.38
N TYR A 189 -0.39 -2.85 -11.39
CA TYR A 189 -0.19 -1.76 -12.34
C TYR A 189 -0.04 -2.26 -13.78
N ALA A 190 0.77 -3.30 -13.97
CA ALA A 190 1.00 -3.89 -15.28
C ALA A 190 -0.29 -4.46 -15.90
N ASP A 191 -1.13 -5.07 -15.07
CA ASP A 191 -2.44 -5.57 -15.47
C ASP A 191 -3.38 -4.44 -15.93
N LEU A 192 -3.53 -3.36 -15.15
CA LEU A 192 -4.35 -2.22 -15.56
C LEU A 192 -3.82 -1.57 -16.84
N ASN A 193 -2.50 -1.41 -16.97
CA ASN A 193 -1.89 -0.89 -18.19
C ASN A 193 -2.28 -1.75 -19.40
N ARG A 194 -2.20 -3.08 -19.28
CA ARG A 194 -2.57 -4.01 -20.35
C ARG A 194 -4.04 -3.89 -20.74
N ARG A 195 -4.96 -3.88 -19.77
CA ARG A 195 -6.39 -3.73 -20.03
C ARG A 195 -6.71 -2.40 -20.73
N LEU A 196 -6.05 -1.31 -20.34
CA LEU A 196 -6.22 0.00 -20.99
C LEU A 196 -5.68 0.00 -22.43
N VAL A 197 -4.55 -0.69 -22.69
CA VAL A 197 -4.01 -0.87 -24.05
C VAL A 197 -4.97 -1.67 -24.94
N GLU A 198 -5.56 -2.75 -24.42
CA GLU A 198 -6.54 -3.58 -25.14
C GLU A 198 -7.81 -2.79 -25.52
N LEU A 199 -8.18 -1.78 -24.72
CA LEU A 199 -9.24 -0.82 -25.05
C LEU A 199 -8.81 0.30 -26.01
N GLY A 200 -7.58 0.26 -26.51
CA GLY A 200 -7.03 1.24 -27.44
C GLY A 200 -6.60 2.56 -26.79
N ILE A 201 -6.47 2.61 -25.46
CA ILE A 201 -6.10 3.83 -24.73
C ILE A 201 -4.57 3.96 -24.71
N LEU A 202 -4.06 4.85 -25.56
CA LEU A 202 -2.63 5.10 -25.75
C LEU A 202 -1.81 3.79 -25.82
N PRO A 203 -2.03 2.96 -26.85
CA PRO A 203 -1.33 1.68 -26.98
C PRO A 203 0.18 1.84 -27.20
N ASN A 204 0.59 2.95 -27.81
CA ASN A 204 1.98 3.21 -28.23
C ASN A 204 2.65 4.34 -27.42
N ILE A 205 2.54 4.33 -26.09
CA ILE A 205 3.26 5.31 -25.25
C ILE A 205 4.77 5.12 -25.48
N LYS A 206 5.41 6.17 -26.01
CA LYS A 206 6.87 6.26 -26.07
C LYS A 206 7.35 6.93 -24.80
N PHE A 207 8.20 6.25 -24.04
CA PHE A 207 8.87 6.85 -22.89
C PHE A 207 10.00 7.75 -23.41
N ASP A 208 9.71 9.02 -23.70
CA ASP A 208 10.76 10.02 -23.91
C ASP A 208 11.33 10.39 -22.54
N TYR A 209 12.39 9.69 -22.13
CA TYR A 209 13.22 10.12 -21.01
C TYR A 209 14.00 11.35 -21.45
N GLN A 210 13.54 12.55 -21.09
CA GLN A 210 14.45 13.68 -21.02
C GLN A 210 15.38 13.46 -19.83
N ARG A 211 16.62 13.10 -20.17
CA ARG A 211 17.77 12.99 -19.25
C ARG A 211 18.10 14.31 -18.58
#